data_AF-A0A7C1DTV6-F1
#
_entry.id   AF-A0A7C1DTV6-F1
#
_cell.length_a   1.000
_cell.length_b   1.000
_cell.length_c   1.000
_cell.angle_alpha   90.00
_cell.angle_beta   90.00
_cell.angle_gamma   90.00
#
_symmetry.space_group_name_H-M   'P 1'
#
loop_
_entity.id
_entity.type
_entity.pdbx_description
1 polymer ?
#
loop_
_entity_poly.entity_id
_entity_poly.type
_entity_poly.pdbx_seq_one_letter_code
_entity_poly.pdbx_strand_id
1 'polypeptide(L)'
;VRNTGDLSIPLHLRNAPTKLMKELGYGENYKYAHSYDQNFIEDQFLPDDIKEAMFYLPGNNIREEEIKKRLKNLWKTKKNYDR
;
A
#
# COMPACT_ATOMS: atom_id res chain seq x y z
N VAL A 1 -3.68 15.15 2.72
CA VAL A 1 -2.64 16.18 2.49
C VAL A 1 -2.93 17.46 3.23
N ARG A 2 -3.90 18.29 2.84
CA ARG A 2 -4.22 19.55 3.57
C ARG A 2 -4.43 19.36 5.08
N ASN A 3 -5.08 18.27 5.47
CA ASN A 3 -5.39 17.99 6.88
C ASN A 3 -4.29 17.20 7.62
N THR A 4 -3.40 16.50 6.89
CA THR A 4 -2.44 15.54 7.47
C THR A 4 -1.00 16.00 7.34
N GLY A 5 -0.73 17.07 6.56
CA GLY A 5 0.62 17.55 6.30
C GLY A 5 1.51 16.54 5.57
N ASP A 6 2.81 16.68 5.82
CA ASP A 6 3.90 15.92 5.17
C ASP A 6 4.28 14.70 5.99
N LEU A 7 3.39 13.72 6.04
CA LEU A 7 3.63 12.45 6.72
C LEU A 7 4.83 11.70 6.11
N SER A 8 5.61 11.06 6.98
CA SER A 8 6.80 10.31 6.56
C SER A 8 6.45 9.10 5.70
N ILE A 9 7.20 8.90 4.62
CA ILE A 9 7.12 7.70 3.79
C ILE A 9 7.67 6.50 4.57
N PRO A 10 7.02 5.32 4.56
CA PRO A 10 7.56 4.09 5.14
C PRO A 10 8.98 3.79 4.66
N LEU A 11 9.88 3.39 5.56
CA LEU A 11 11.31 3.23 5.27
C LEU A 11 11.59 2.28 4.09
N HIS A 12 10.87 1.16 4.03
CA HIS A 12 11.01 0.15 2.98
C HIS A 12 10.59 0.65 1.59
N LEU A 13 9.90 1.79 1.47
CA LEU A 13 9.52 2.40 0.19
C LEU A 13 10.45 3.55 -0.23
N ARG A 14 11.36 3.98 0.65
CA ARG A 14 12.27 5.09 0.36
C ARG A 14 13.35 4.64 -0.61
N ASN A 15 13.75 5.53 -1.51
CA ASN A 15 14.96 5.33 -2.28
C ASN A 15 16.20 5.44 -1.36
N ALA A 16 17.21 4.63 -1.64
CA ALA A 16 18.49 4.61 -0.92
C ALA A 16 19.68 4.71 -1.89
N PRO A 17 19.85 5.86 -2.58
CA PRO A 17 20.91 6.03 -3.57
C PRO A 17 22.31 6.16 -2.96
N THR A 18 22.42 6.60 -1.70
CA THR A 18 23.71 6.77 -1.01
C THR A 18 24.00 5.60 -0.07
N LYS A 19 25.28 5.38 0.22
CA LYS A 19 25.72 4.35 1.18
C LYS A 19 25.16 4.60 2.58
N LEU A 20 25.21 5.85 3.04
CA LEU A 20 24.65 6.26 4.33
C LEU A 20 23.15 5.97 4.42
N MET A 21 22.37 6.22 3.37
CA MET A 21 20.93 5.93 3.37
C MET A 21 20.65 4.43 3.51
N LYS A 22 21.44 3.56 2.86
CA LYS A 22 21.31 2.11 3.02
C LYS A 22 21.65 1.67 4.43
N GLU A 23 22.72 2.22 5.02
CA GLU A 23 23.10 1.96 6.41
C GLU A 23 22.03 2.42 7.42
N LEU A 24 21.26 3.46 7.08
CA LEU A 24 20.12 3.93 7.86
C LEU A 24 18.82 3.13 7.60
N GLY A 25 18.88 2.04 6.83
CA GLY A 25 17.76 1.15 6.58
C GLY A 25 16.78 1.62 5.50
N TYR A 26 17.16 2.59 4.66
CA TYR A 26 16.27 3.10 3.61
C TYR A 26 16.14 2.04 2.52
N GLY A 27 14.90 1.75 2.12
CA GLY A 27 14.60 0.74 1.12
C GLY A 27 14.91 -0.70 1.55
N GLU A 28 15.37 -0.91 2.79
CA GLU A 28 15.53 -2.26 3.34
C GLU A 28 14.17 -2.93 3.46
N ASN A 29 14.15 -4.24 3.21
CA ASN A 29 12.94 -5.07 3.22
C ASN A 29 11.87 -4.64 2.20
N TYR A 30 12.22 -3.83 1.18
CA TYR A 30 11.31 -3.58 0.06
C TYR A 30 10.91 -4.90 -0.60
N LYS A 31 9.61 -5.20 -0.61
CA LYS A 31 9.07 -6.41 -1.23
C LYS A 31 8.67 -6.10 -2.67
N TYR A 32 9.43 -6.65 -3.62
CA TYR A 32 9.09 -6.53 -5.03
C TYR A 32 7.88 -7.40 -5.38
N ALA A 33 6.71 -6.77 -5.57
CA ALA A 33 5.42 -7.46 -5.70
C ALA A 33 5.39 -8.53 -6.82
N HIS A 34 6.11 -8.32 -7.93
CA HIS A 34 6.17 -9.27 -9.04
C HIS A 34 6.88 -10.59 -8.70
N SER A 35 7.60 -10.66 -7.59
CA SER A 35 8.20 -11.90 -7.11
C SER A 35 7.25 -12.74 -6.25
N TYR A 36 6.06 -12.23 -5.92
CA TYR A 36 5.07 -12.90 -5.09
C TYR A 36 3.91 -13.43 -5.93
N ASP A 37 3.16 -14.38 -5.36
CA ASP A 37 1.98 -14.93 -6.00
C ASP A 37 0.99 -13.82 -6.41
N GLN A 38 0.36 -13.99 -7.57
CA GLN A 38 -0.56 -13.02 -8.18
C GLN A 38 0.04 -11.62 -8.39
N ASN A 39 1.37 -11.49 -8.37
CA ASN A 39 2.08 -10.20 -8.42
C ASN A 39 1.63 -9.22 -7.32
N PHE A 40 1.26 -9.73 -6.14
CA PHE A 40 0.74 -8.92 -5.05
C PHE A 40 1.36 -9.29 -3.71
N ILE A 41 1.56 -8.28 -2.86
CA ILE A 41 2.04 -8.46 -1.49
C ILE A 41 1.25 -7.58 -0.53
N GLU A 42 0.86 -8.18 0.58
CA GLU A 42 0.29 -7.44 1.71
C GLU A 42 1.42 -6.70 2.45
N ASP A 43 1.63 -5.43 2.09
CA ASP A 43 2.60 -4.56 2.74
C ASP A 43 1.96 -3.25 3.23
N GLN A 44 2.74 -2.41 3.90
CA GLN A 44 2.32 -1.07 4.33
C GLN A 44 2.77 -0.01 3.32
N PHE A 45 1.83 0.46 2.49
CA PHE A 45 2.13 1.49 1.49
C PHE A 45 1.86 2.93 1.95
N LEU A 46 1.04 3.10 2.98
CA LEU A 46 0.66 4.39 3.52
C LEU A 46 1.49 4.71 4.78
N PRO A 47 1.73 6.00 5.10
CA PRO A 47 2.32 6.42 6.37
C PRO A 47 1.59 5.85 7.59
N ASP A 48 2.30 5.69 8.70
CA ASP A 48 1.78 5.07 9.92
C ASP A 48 0.46 5.68 10.40
N ASP A 49 0.35 7.01 10.36
CA ASP A 49 -0.81 7.76 10.84
C ASP A 49 -2.08 7.54 10.01
N ILE A 50 -1.94 7.10 8.75
CA ILE A 50 -3.04 6.86 7.82
C ILE A 50 -3.00 5.47 7.20
N LYS A 51 -2.32 4.51 7.83
CA LYS A 51 -2.07 3.17 7.27
C LYS A 51 -3.35 2.38 6.97
N GLU A 52 -4.44 2.68 7.67
CA GLU A 52 -5.76 2.06 7.52
C GLU A 52 -6.73 2.89 6.65
N ALA A 53 -6.30 4.05 6.15
CA ALA A 53 -7.17 4.91 5.37
C ALA A 53 -7.61 4.24 4.05
N MET A 54 -8.89 4.40 3.73
CA MET A 54 -9.49 3.97 2.47
C MET A 54 -10.04 5.19 1.74
N PHE A 55 -9.48 5.47 0.56
CA PHE A 55 -9.88 6.63 -0.26
C PHE A 55 -10.73 6.24 -1.47
N TYR A 56 -10.66 4.97 -1.88
CA TYR A 56 -11.43 4.45 -2.99
C TYR A 56 -12.37 3.36 -2.49
N LEU A 57 -13.67 3.61 -2.67
CA LEU A 57 -14.74 2.65 -2.47
C LEU A 57 -15.39 2.44 -3.84
N PRO A 58 -15.26 1.24 -4.45
CA PRO A 58 -15.89 0.97 -5.74
C PRO A 58 -17.41 1.17 -5.64
N GLY A 59 -18.00 1.86 -6.62
CA GLY A 59 -19.45 1.95 -6.78
C GLY A 59 -20.05 0.69 -7.40
N ASN A 60 -21.30 0.81 -7.88
CA ASN A 60 -22.14 -0.34 -8.24
C ASN A 60 -22.25 -0.58 -9.76
N ASN A 61 -21.30 -0.09 -10.57
CA ASN A 61 -21.30 -0.38 -12.00
C ASN A 61 -20.53 -1.67 -12.30
N ILE A 62 -20.77 -2.26 -13.48
CA ILE A 62 -20.22 -3.59 -13.86
C ILE A 62 -18.68 -3.64 -13.71
N ARG A 63 -17.97 -2.59 -14.14
CA ARG A 63 -16.50 -2.56 -14.05
C ARG A 63 -16.02 -2.43 -12.60
N GLU A 64 -16.69 -1.61 -11.81
CA GLU A 64 -16.34 -1.42 -10.40
C GLU A 64 -16.67 -2.63 -9.54
N GLU A 65 -17.69 -3.42 -9.90
CA GLU A 65 -17.95 -4.71 -9.28
C GLU A 65 -16.80 -5.70 -9.49
N GLU A 66 -16.22 -5.77 -10.70
CA GLU A 66 -15.01 -6.57 -10.96
C GLU A 66 -13.82 -6.08 -10.13
N ILE A 67 -13.62 -4.75 -10.06
CA ILE A 67 -12.56 -4.14 -9.25
C ILE A 67 -12.77 -4.47 -7.76
N LYS A 68 -14.00 -4.38 -7.26
CA LYS A 68 -14.38 -4.68 -5.87
C LYS A 68 -14.04 -6.12 -5.52
N LYS A 69 -14.41 -7.08 -6.38
CA LYS A 69 -14.06 -8.51 -6.21
C LYS A 69 -12.54 -8.71 -6.18
N ARG A 70 -11.80 -8.09 -7.10
CA ARG A 70 -10.33 -8.17 -7.13
C ARG A 70 -9.72 -7.60 -5.85
N LEU A 71 -10.14 -6.41 -5.43
CA LEU A 71 -9.63 -5.76 -4.22
C LEU A 71 -9.92 -6.58 -2.96
N LYS A 72 -11.10 -7.20 -2.85
CA LYS A 72 -11.42 -8.13 -1.76
C LYS A 72 -10.49 -9.34 -1.74
N ASN A 73 -10.22 -9.95 -2.90
CA ASN A 73 -9.33 -11.10 -2.97
C ASN A 73 -7.88 -10.73 -2.56
N LEU A 74 -7.40 -9.56 -2.99
CA LEU A 74 -6.04 -9.11 -2.69
C LEU A 74 -5.88 -8.72 -1.21
N TRP A 75 -6.82 -7.96 -0.64
CA TRP A 75 -6.67 -7.39 0.70
C TRP A 75 -7.36 -8.18 1.82
N LYS A 76 -8.18 -9.17 1.48
CA LYS A 76 -8.87 -10.10 2.40
C LYS A 76 -9.40 -9.39 3.65
N THR A 77 -8.71 -9.54 4.78
CA THR A 77 -9.10 -8.99 6.09
C THR A 77 -8.52 -7.60 6.39
N LYS A 78 -7.48 -7.17 5.67
CA LYS A 78 -6.75 -5.92 5.94
C LYS A 78 -7.50 -4.68 5.47
N LYS A 79 -8.35 -4.79 4.44
CA LYS A 79 -9.24 -3.72 3.99
C LYS A 79 -10.63 -4.26 3.71
N ASN A 80 -11.63 -3.68 4.35
CA ASN A 80 -13.02 -4.10 4.20
C ASN A 80 -13.71 -3.29 3.07
N TYR A 81 -13.93 -3.96 1.94
CA TYR A 81 -14.68 -3.43 0.79
C TYR A 81 -16.12 -3.96 0.72
N ASP A 82 -16.70 -4.48 1.82
CA ASP A 82 -18.12 -4.92 1.88
C ASP A 82 -19.08 -3.81 2.31
N ARG A 83 -18.57 -2.62 2.62
CA ARG A 83 -19.39 -1.44 2.93
C ARG A 83 -20.16 -0.93 1.72
#